data_AF-A0A2E2C906-F1
#
_entry.id   AF-A0A2E2C906-F1
#
_cell.length_a   1.000
_cell.length_b   1.000
_cell.length_c   1.000
_cell.angle_alpha   90.00
_cell.angle_beta   90.00
_cell.angle_gamma   90.00
#
_symmetry.space_group_name_H-M   'P 1'
#
loop_
_entity.id
_entity.type
_entity.pdbx_description
1 polymer ?
#
loop_
_entity_poly.entity_id
_entity_poly.type
_entity_poly.pdbx_seq_one_letter_code
_entity_poly.pdbx_strand_id
1 'polypeptide(L)'
;MLCILFTSCVSGGSQPAPVTVSNPIQITGTNQDVVWERVVDTIHNYKFAIARENRLDGRIETEYKVGSNFLEPWHGDSVGFDNRLESSLQSIRRRVFISVTPIEGGYLLGVEAFKEIEDVNTQVSTAPGGATFQQDLSLRRDLNLVQEHSNPVGWIPRGRDPALEQDILDSLQLAFSN
;
A
#
# COMPACT_ATOMS: atom_id res chain seq x y z
N MET A 1 -31.91 -35.96 34.93
CA MET A 1 -31.56 -35.26 33.67
C MET A 1 -30.88 -33.95 34.06
N LEU A 2 -29.54 -33.94 34.10
CA LEU A 2 -28.73 -32.87 34.67
C LEU A 2 -28.26 -31.96 33.52
N CYS A 3 -28.84 -30.76 33.40
CA CYS A 3 -28.42 -29.76 32.43
C CYS A 3 -27.15 -29.06 32.91
N ILE A 4 -26.03 -29.29 32.22
CA ILE A 4 -24.78 -28.56 32.40
C ILE A 4 -24.86 -27.30 31.53
N LEU A 5 -24.99 -26.14 32.16
CA LEU A 5 -24.87 -24.84 31.49
C LEU A 5 -23.38 -24.52 31.34
N PHE A 6 -22.87 -24.59 30.11
CA PHE A 6 -21.56 -24.05 29.77
C PHE A 6 -21.65 -22.54 29.62
N THR A 7 -21.29 -21.82 30.69
CA THR A 7 -21.10 -20.37 30.65
C THR A 7 -19.77 -20.06 29.99
N SER A 8 -19.78 -19.76 28.70
CA SER A 8 -18.60 -19.28 27.97
C SER A 8 -18.40 -17.80 28.27
N CYS A 9 -17.43 -17.45 29.13
CA CYS A 9 -16.94 -16.09 29.25
C CYS A 9 -16.17 -15.75 27.96
N VAL A 10 -16.76 -14.96 27.07
CA VAL A 10 -16.02 -14.21 26.06
C VAL A 10 -15.21 -13.16 26.81
N SER A 11 -13.95 -13.48 27.07
CA SER A 11 -12.94 -12.47 27.40
C SER A 11 -12.70 -11.68 26.12
N GLY A 12 -13.39 -10.54 25.98
CA GLY A 12 -13.07 -9.54 24.97
C GLY A 12 -11.64 -9.07 25.22
N GLY A 13 -10.69 -9.64 24.49
CA GLY A 13 -9.31 -9.17 24.48
C GLY A 13 -9.31 -7.74 23.97
N SER A 14 -9.05 -6.79 24.87
CA SER A 14 -8.64 -5.45 24.50
C SER A 14 -7.34 -5.57 23.71
N GLN A 15 -7.43 -5.60 22.38
CA GLN A 15 -6.26 -5.39 21.55
C GLN A 15 -5.68 -4.03 21.95
N PRO A 16 -4.41 -3.95 22.38
CA PRO A 16 -3.77 -2.66 22.58
C PRO A 16 -3.90 -1.91 21.26
N ALA A 17 -4.39 -0.66 21.32
CA ALA A 17 -4.45 0.19 20.15
C ALA A 17 -3.03 0.23 19.54
N PRO A 18 -2.89 0.03 18.22
CA PRO A 18 -1.58 0.02 17.59
C PRO A 18 -0.87 1.33 17.93
N VAL A 19 0.32 1.22 18.52
CA VAL A 19 1.17 2.37 18.78
C VAL A 19 1.49 3.01 17.43
N THR A 20 0.95 4.20 17.20
CA THR A 20 1.19 4.92 15.95
C THR A 20 2.57 5.56 16.04
N VAL A 21 3.49 5.08 15.23
CA VAL A 21 4.81 5.68 15.04
C VAL A 21 4.66 7.01 14.30
N SER A 22 5.40 8.01 14.78
CA SER A 22 5.44 9.33 14.15
C SER A 22 6.02 9.23 12.73
N ASN A 23 5.37 9.88 11.77
CA ASN A 23 5.89 10.01 10.41
C ASN A 23 6.19 11.51 10.16
N PRO A 24 7.46 11.91 9.95
CA PRO A 24 8.68 11.08 9.82
C PRO A 24 9.25 10.58 11.16
N ILE A 25 10.04 9.50 11.10
CA ILE A 25 10.87 9.01 12.22
C ILE A 25 12.29 9.55 12.16
N GLN A 26 12.92 9.73 13.32
CA GLN A 26 14.34 10.06 13.41
C GLN A 26 15.16 8.81 13.69
N ILE A 27 16.22 8.61 12.92
CA ILE A 27 17.22 7.56 13.13
C ILE A 27 18.61 8.17 13.35
N THR A 28 19.41 7.51 14.18
CA THR A 28 20.81 7.86 14.36
C THR A 28 21.63 7.14 13.28
N GLY A 29 22.44 7.89 12.54
CA GLY A 29 23.30 7.31 11.51
C GLY A 29 24.43 8.26 11.13
N THR A 30 25.63 7.72 10.94
CA THR A 30 26.80 8.53 10.56
C THR A 30 27.04 8.53 9.06
N ASN A 31 26.75 7.41 8.38
CA ASN A 31 27.02 7.23 6.95
C ASN A 31 25.71 7.11 6.16
N GLN A 32 25.51 8.01 5.20
CA GLN A 32 24.32 8.04 4.35
C GLN A 32 24.16 6.78 3.51
N ASP A 33 25.27 6.21 3.01
CA ASP A 33 25.20 5.01 2.17
C ASP A 33 24.69 3.81 2.95
N VAL A 34 25.14 3.64 4.20
CA VAL A 34 24.68 2.54 5.07
C VAL A 34 23.20 2.68 5.38
N VAL A 35 22.74 3.91 5.67
CA VAL A 35 21.31 4.19 5.89
C VAL A 35 20.51 3.88 4.64
N TRP A 36 21.00 4.30 3.46
CA TRP A 36 20.34 4.06 2.19
C TRP A 36 20.16 2.57 1.90
N GLU A 37 21.25 1.78 1.97
CA GLU A 37 21.19 0.33 1.74
C GLU A 37 20.24 -0.35 2.72
N ARG A 38 20.24 0.05 4.00
CA ARG A 38 19.33 -0.51 5.01
C ARG A 38 17.86 -0.20 4.73
N VAL A 39 17.56 1.00 4.23
CA VAL A 39 16.20 1.37 3.81
C VAL A 39 15.78 0.54 2.61
N VAL A 40 16.64 0.42 1.60
CA VAL A 40 16.43 -0.39 0.40
C VAL A 40 16.19 -1.87 0.75
N ASP A 41 17.02 -2.45 1.61
CA ASP A 41 16.87 -3.83 2.10
C ASP A 41 15.54 -4.03 2.82
N THR A 42 15.13 -3.06 3.64
CA THR A 42 13.84 -3.10 4.35
C THR A 42 12.69 -3.19 3.35
N ILE A 43 12.69 -2.37 2.30
CA ILE A 43 11.65 -2.39 1.27
C ILE A 43 11.67 -3.64 0.40
N HIS A 44 12.87 -4.17 0.12
CA HIS A 44 12.99 -5.45 -0.57
C HIS A 44 12.39 -6.61 0.23
N ASN A 45 12.36 -6.56 1.57
CA ASN A 45 11.69 -7.59 2.38
C ASN A 45 10.18 -7.63 2.13
N TYR A 46 9.56 -6.48 1.86
CA TYR A 46 8.16 -6.38 1.43
C TYR A 46 7.90 -6.80 -0.03
N LYS A 47 8.95 -7.19 -0.76
CA LYS A 47 8.88 -7.62 -2.17
C LYS A 47 8.36 -6.53 -3.10
N PHE A 48 8.60 -5.25 -2.79
CA PHE A 48 8.41 -4.16 -3.74
C PHE A 48 9.63 -4.05 -4.66
N ALA A 49 9.38 -3.87 -5.95
CA ALA A 49 10.42 -3.53 -6.91
C ALA A 49 10.69 -2.02 -6.84
N ILE A 50 11.94 -1.61 -6.99
CA ILE A 50 12.33 -0.21 -6.93
C ILE A 50 12.27 0.39 -8.34
N ALA A 51 11.45 1.43 -8.51
CA ALA A 51 11.29 2.13 -9.78
C ALA A 51 12.37 3.19 -9.98
N ARG A 52 12.65 3.94 -8.92
CA ARG A 52 13.59 5.06 -8.95
C ARG A 52 14.27 5.25 -7.60
N GLU A 53 15.58 5.39 -7.66
CA GLU A 53 16.42 5.79 -6.53
C GLU A 53 17.10 7.12 -6.85
N ASN A 54 16.88 8.13 -6.01
CA ASN A 54 17.63 9.38 -6.08
C ASN A 54 18.28 9.68 -4.73
N ARG A 55 19.56 9.35 -4.61
CA ARG A 55 20.37 9.58 -3.41
C ARG A 55 20.58 11.07 -3.11
N LEU A 56 20.57 11.93 -4.13
CA LEU A 56 20.75 13.38 -3.96
C LEU A 56 19.48 14.04 -3.43
N ASP A 57 18.31 13.65 -3.94
CA ASP A 57 17.01 14.14 -3.46
C ASP A 57 16.55 13.43 -2.19
N GLY A 58 17.25 12.37 -1.78
CA GLY A 58 16.86 11.53 -0.66
C GLY A 58 15.55 10.78 -0.91
N ARG A 59 15.19 10.44 -2.15
CA ARG A 59 13.89 9.82 -2.48
C ARG A 59 14.04 8.44 -3.09
N ILE A 60 13.28 7.49 -2.56
CA ILE A 60 13.12 6.14 -3.10
C ILE A 60 11.66 5.97 -3.49
N GLU A 61 11.41 5.55 -4.73
CA GLU A 61 10.09 5.26 -5.26
C GLU A 61 10.03 3.80 -5.71
N THR A 62 8.97 3.11 -5.30
CA THR A 62 8.71 1.73 -5.74
C THR A 62 7.81 1.69 -6.97
N GLU A 63 7.88 0.59 -7.71
CA GLU A 63 6.87 0.29 -8.72
C GLU A 63 5.54 -0.07 -8.06
N TYR A 64 4.45 0.05 -8.82
CA TYR A 64 3.16 -0.45 -8.39
C TYR A 64 3.19 -1.97 -8.23
N LYS A 65 2.88 -2.44 -7.03
CA LYS A 65 2.74 -3.86 -6.72
C LYS A 65 1.28 -4.17 -6.42
N VAL A 66 0.73 -5.21 -7.04
CA VAL A 66 -0.58 -5.74 -6.67
C VAL A 66 -0.48 -6.38 -5.29
N GLY A 67 -1.38 -5.97 -4.40
CA GLY A 67 -1.44 -6.37 -3.00
C GLY A 67 -1.62 -7.86 -2.86
N SER A 68 -0.95 -8.44 -1.87
CA SER A 68 -1.15 -9.86 -1.53
C SER A 68 -2.56 -10.18 -1.07
N ASN A 69 -3.00 -11.38 -1.45
CA ASN A 69 -4.30 -11.93 -1.10
C ASN A 69 -4.26 -12.61 0.28
N PHE A 70 -5.44 -13.02 0.76
CA PHE A 70 -5.56 -13.77 2.02
C PHE A 70 -4.74 -15.08 2.04
N LEU A 71 -4.57 -15.72 0.88
CA LEU A 71 -3.82 -16.96 0.72
C LEU A 71 -2.29 -16.77 0.66
N GLU A 72 -1.81 -15.53 0.74
CA GLU A 72 -0.39 -15.19 0.63
C GLU A 72 0.13 -14.51 1.92
N PRO A 73 0.08 -15.20 3.08
CA PRO A 73 0.45 -14.60 4.36
C PRO A 73 1.92 -14.17 4.47
N TRP A 74 2.81 -14.71 3.63
CA TRP A 74 4.25 -14.39 3.63
C TRP A 74 4.59 -13.07 2.90
N HIS A 75 3.61 -12.43 2.25
CA HIS A 75 3.80 -11.10 1.67
C HIS A 75 3.33 -10.02 2.67
N GLY A 76 4.21 -9.10 3.04
CA GLY A 76 3.93 -8.05 4.04
C GLY A 76 3.26 -6.78 3.48
N ASP A 77 2.99 -6.72 2.19
CA ASP A 77 2.47 -5.52 1.49
C ASP A 77 0.99 -5.21 1.78
N SER A 78 0.20 -6.19 2.24
CA SER A 78 -1.17 -6.02 2.72
C SER A 78 -1.23 -6.24 4.25
N VAL A 79 -1.22 -5.14 5.00
CA VAL A 79 -1.23 -5.16 6.48
C VAL A 79 -2.66 -5.27 7.00
N GLY A 80 -2.94 -6.30 7.81
CA GLY A 80 -4.24 -6.52 8.44
C GLY A 80 -5.19 -7.46 7.67
N PHE A 81 -6.15 -8.04 8.39
CA PHE A 81 -7.13 -8.99 7.84
C PHE A 81 -8.03 -8.33 6.79
N ASP A 82 -8.55 -7.14 7.09
CA ASP A 82 -9.47 -6.43 6.21
C ASP A 82 -8.84 -6.09 4.86
N ASN A 83 -7.60 -5.58 4.86
CA ASN A 83 -6.86 -5.26 3.64
C ASN A 83 -6.57 -6.50 2.78
N ARG A 84 -6.31 -7.66 3.39
CA ARG A 84 -6.09 -8.92 2.67
C ARG A 84 -7.39 -9.47 2.08
N LEU A 85 -8.49 -9.36 2.82
CA LEU A 85 -9.80 -9.76 2.33
C LEU A 85 -10.25 -8.87 1.17
N GLU A 86 -10.07 -7.54 1.31
CA GLU A 86 -10.37 -6.57 0.26
C GLU A 86 -9.55 -6.86 -1.01
N SER A 87 -8.24 -7.11 -0.86
CA SER A 87 -7.35 -7.43 -1.99
C SER A 87 -7.74 -8.75 -2.68
N SER A 88 -8.33 -9.69 -1.93
CA SER A 88 -8.82 -10.97 -2.49
C SER A 88 -10.12 -10.82 -3.28
N LEU A 89 -10.94 -9.81 -2.95
CA LEU A 89 -12.21 -9.53 -3.62
C LEU A 89 -12.05 -8.58 -4.81
N GLN A 90 -11.14 -7.61 -4.67
CA GLN A 90 -10.86 -6.61 -5.68
C GLN A 90 -9.36 -6.40 -5.77
N SER A 91 -8.81 -6.40 -7.00
CA SER A 91 -7.39 -6.13 -7.17
C SER A 91 -7.06 -4.71 -6.72
N ILE A 92 -6.13 -4.63 -5.78
CA ILE A 92 -5.62 -3.40 -5.21
C ILE A 92 -4.12 -3.38 -5.47
N ARG A 93 -3.58 -2.25 -5.88
CA ARG A 93 -2.13 -2.07 -6.00
C ARG A 93 -1.66 -0.93 -5.12
N ARG A 94 -0.41 -1.04 -4.68
CA ARG A 94 0.23 -0.07 -3.80
C ARG A 94 1.57 0.38 -4.37
N ARG A 95 1.90 1.64 -4.13
CA ARG A 95 3.20 2.24 -4.40
C ARG A 95 3.67 2.97 -3.15
N VAL A 96 4.96 2.88 -2.86
CA VAL A 96 5.57 3.46 -1.65
C VAL A 96 6.62 4.47 -2.07
N PHE A 97 6.60 5.61 -1.40
CA PHE A 97 7.61 6.65 -1.49
C PHE A 97 8.27 6.80 -0.14
N ILE A 98 9.60 6.91 -0.15
CA ILE A 98 10.38 7.09 1.06
C ILE A 98 11.26 8.30 0.87
N SER A 99 11.24 9.18 1.87
CA SER A 99 12.09 10.35 1.93
C SER A 99 13.12 10.18 3.05
N VAL A 100 14.40 10.29 2.71
CA VAL A 100 15.55 10.26 3.60
C VAL A 100 16.13 11.67 3.65
N THR A 101 15.89 12.40 4.73
CA THR A 101 16.38 13.78 4.89
C THR A 101 17.47 13.83 5.96
N PRO A 102 18.70 14.26 5.65
CA PRO A 102 19.75 14.41 6.65
C PRO A 102 19.43 15.55 7.63
N ILE A 103 19.68 15.33 8.92
CA ILE A 103 19.52 16.32 9.98
C ILE A 103 20.77 16.35 10.88
N GLU A 104 20.85 17.36 11.76
CA GLU A 104 21.90 17.41 12.78
C GLU A 104 21.78 16.19 13.71
N GLY A 105 22.74 15.26 13.59
CA GLY A 105 22.81 14.05 14.42
C GLY A 105 22.15 12.79 13.84
N GLY A 106 21.66 12.82 12.59
CA GLY A 106 21.11 11.62 11.96
C GLY A 106 20.31 11.87 10.70
N TYR A 107 19.25 11.07 10.49
CA TYR A 107 18.38 11.16 9.32
C TYR A 107 16.90 11.09 9.74
N LEU A 108 16.06 11.83 9.04
CA LEU A 108 14.61 11.70 9.09
C LEU A 108 14.14 10.80 7.95
N LEU A 109 13.40 9.75 8.30
CA LEU A 109 12.76 8.85 7.35
C LEU A 109 11.26 9.10 7.33
N GLY A 110 10.75 9.51 6.18
CA GLY A 110 9.32 9.64 5.91
C GLY A 110 8.86 8.54 4.96
N VAL A 111 7.68 7.98 5.20
CA VAL A 111 7.09 6.93 4.36
C VAL A 111 5.70 7.35 3.92
N GLU A 112 5.43 7.31 2.63
CA GLU A 112 4.12 7.59 2.06
C GLU A 112 3.72 6.41 1.16
N ALA A 113 2.63 5.72 1.50
CA ALA A 113 2.12 4.61 0.71
C ALA A 113 0.81 5.03 0.06
N PHE A 114 0.66 4.84 -1.24
CA PHE A 114 -0.55 5.14 -1.99
C PHE A 114 -1.22 3.86 -2.47
N LYS A 115 -2.53 3.80 -2.28
CA LYS A 115 -3.40 2.69 -2.64
C LYS A 115 -4.23 3.06 -3.87
N GLU A 116 -4.32 2.13 -4.82
CA GLU A 116 -5.20 2.24 -5.98
C GLU A 116 -5.99 0.95 -6.11
N ILE A 117 -7.26 1.06 -6.50
CA ILE A 117 -8.16 -0.07 -6.72
C ILE A 117 -8.39 -0.24 -8.21
N GLU A 118 -8.44 -1.47 -8.69
CA GLU A 118 -8.74 -1.74 -10.09
C GLU A 118 -10.19 -1.34 -10.40
N ASP A 119 -10.40 -0.66 -11.52
CA ASP A 119 -11.70 -0.38 -12.10
C ASP A 119 -12.00 -1.42 -13.17
N VAL A 120 -12.76 -2.45 -12.78
CA VAL A 120 -13.15 -3.54 -13.68
C VAL A 120 -14.33 -3.05 -14.50
N ASN A 121 -14.08 -2.66 -15.76
CA ASN A 121 -15.15 -2.29 -16.66
C ASN A 121 -15.93 -3.54 -17.08
N THR A 122 -17.08 -3.78 -16.44
CA THR A 122 -17.95 -4.90 -16.78
C THR A 122 -18.55 -4.63 -18.16
N GLN A 123 -17.97 -5.23 -19.20
CA GLN A 123 -18.63 -5.25 -20.50
C GLN A 123 -19.98 -5.95 -20.34
N VAL A 124 -21.07 -5.20 -20.46
CA VAL A 124 -22.45 -5.69 -20.37
C VAL A 124 -22.74 -6.81 -21.38
N SER A 125 -21.91 -6.93 -22.43
CA SER A 125 -21.95 -8.02 -23.41
C SER A 125 -21.61 -9.41 -22.85
N THR A 126 -20.97 -9.51 -21.68
CA THR A 126 -20.60 -10.79 -21.05
C THR A 126 -21.65 -11.28 -20.05
N ALA A 127 -22.66 -10.45 -19.73
CA ALA A 127 -23.76 -10.85 -18.86
C ALA A 127 -24.74 -11.79 -19.59
N PRO A 128 -25.20 -12.90 -18.97
CA PRO A 128 -26.22 -13.75 -19.55
C PRO A 128 -27.50 -12.95 -19.83
N GLY A 129 -27.93 -12.86 -21.09
CA GLY A 129 -29.10 -12.06 -21.50
C GLY A 129 -28.77 -10.64 -21.99
N GLY A 130 -27.50 -10.27 -22.14
CA GLY A 130 -27.08 -9.00 -22.73
C GLY A 130 -27.43 -8.93 -24.23
N ALA A 131 -28.59 -8.36 -24.56
CA ALA A 131 -28.91 -8.01 -25.94
C ALA A 131 -27.98 -6.89 -26.43
N THR A 132 -27.15 -7.18 -27.43
CA THR A 132 -26.27 -6.19 -28.06
C THR A 132 -27.04 -5.40 -29.11
N PHE A 133 -27.60 -4.24 -28.73
CA PHE A 133 -28.05 -3.26 -29.72
C PHE A 133 -26.83 -2.49 -30.22
N GLN A 134 -26.59 -2.55 -31.53
CA GLN A 134 -25.55 -1.77 -32.18
C GLN A 134 -26.02 -0.31 -32.25
N GLN A 135 -25.67 0.47 -31.23
CA GLN A 135 -25.90 1.92 -31.22
C GLN A 135 -24.76 2.58 -31.98
N ASP A 136 -25.06 3.05 -33.19
CA ASP A 136 -24.17 3.91 -33.97
C ASP A 136 -23.97 5.24 -33.22
N LEU A 137 -22.78 5.43 -32.64
CA LEU A 137 -22.41 6.61 -31.85
C LEU A 137 -21.58 7.58 -32.72
N SER A 138 -22.24 8.23 -33.66
CA SER A 138 -21.65 9.31 -34.44
C SER A 138 -21.86 10.65 -33.74
N LEU A 139 -20.85 11.10 -32.99
CA LEU A 139 -20.43 12.51 -32.84
C LEU A 139 -19.17 12.57 -31.95
N ARG A 140 -18.00 12.39 -32.56
CA ARG A 140 -16.71 12.73 -31.94
C ARG A 140 -16.57 14.25 -31.95
N ARG A 141 -16.72 14.88 -30.78
CA ARG A 141 -16.25 16.24 -30.53
C ARG A 141 -14.86 16.12 -29.92
N ASP A 142 -13.82 16.33 -30.72
CA ASP A 142 -12.46 16.50 -30.22
C ASP A 142 -12.39 17.80 -29.42
N LEU A 143 -12.66 17.69 -28.12
CA LEU A 143 -12.29 18.69 -27.15
C LEU A 143 -10.89 18.32 -26.67
N ASN A 144 -9.91 19.05 -27.20
CA ASN A 144 -8.53 19.03 -26.71
C ASN A 144 -8.53 19.59 -25.28
N LEU A 145 -8.93 18.77 -24.31
CA LEU A 145 -8.68 19.04 -22.90
C LEU A 145 -7.20 18.76 -22.67
N VAL A 146 -6.46 19.81 -22.29
CA VAL A 146 -5.10 19.71 -21.75
C VAL A 146 -5.17 18.72 -20.58
N GLN A 147 -4.66 17.52 -20.83
CA GLN A 147 -4.84 16.36 -19.97
C GLN A 147 -3.92 16.52 -18.75
N GLU A 148 -4.49 16.94 -17.62
CA GLU A 148 -3.86 16.72 -16.32
C GLU A 148 -3.65 15.21 -16.16
N HIS A 149 -2.40 14.81 -15.92
CA HIS A 149 -1.94 13.48 -15.51
C HIS A 149 -2.92 12.34 -15.81
N SER A 150 -2.79 11.72 -16.99
CA SER A 150 -3.57 10.54 -17.37
C SER A 150 -3.32 9.42 -16.34
N ASN A 151 -4.22 9.27 -15.38
CA ASN A 151 -4.29 8.05 -14.59
C ASN A 151 -4.41 6.88 -15.58
N PRO A 152 -3.63 5.81 -15.42
CA PRO A 152 -3.74 4.66 -16.31
C PRO A 152 -5.19 4.17 -16.28
N VAL A 153 -5.79 4.03 -17.46
CA VAL A 153 -7.15 3.53 -17.64
C VAL A 153 -7.30 2.22 -16.86
N GLY A 154 -8.27 2.14 -15.95
CA GLY A 154 -8.55 0.94 -15.15
C GLY A 154 -8.04 0.95 -13.71
N TRP A 155 -7.50 2.05 -13.18
CA TRP A 155 -7.13 2.16 -11.76
C TRP A 155 -7.65 3.46 -11.13
N ILE A 156 -8.32 3.34 -9.99
CA ILE A 156 -8.90 4.44 -9.22
C ILE A 156 -8.05 4.69 -7.97
N PRO A 157 -7.52 5.92 -7.76
CA PRO A 157 -6.76 6.23 -6.56
C PRO A 157 -7.67 6.24 -5.32
N ARG A 158 -7.24 5.53 -4.27
CA ARG A 158 -7.91 5.49 -2.96
C ARG A 158 -7.23 6.37 -1.90
N GLY A 159 -6.07 6.93 -2.20
CA GLY A 159 -5.32 7.81 -1.30
C GLY A 159 -4.22 7.08 -0.54
N ARG A 160 -3.86 7.60 0.64
CA ARG A 160 -2.78 7.05 1.47
C ARG A 160 -3.21 5.79 2.22
N ASP A 161 -2.30 4.84 2.38
CA ASP A 161 -2.48 3.61 3.17
C ASP A 161 -1.71 3.72 4.50
N PRO A 162 -2.30 4.29 5.55
CA PRO A 162 -1.60 4.50 6.82
C PRO A 162 -1.20 3.19 7.50
N ALA A 163 -1.92 2.08 7.26
CA ALA A 163 -1.57 0.81 7.88
C ALA A 163 -0.24 0.27 7.35
N LEU A 164 -0.03 0.36 6.02
CA LEU A 164 1.24 -0.02 5.41
C LEU A 164 2.36 0.96 5.78
N GLU A 165 2.07 2.26 5.86
CA GLU A 165 3.06 3.26 6.29
C GLU A 165 3.59 2.97 7.70
N GLN A 166 2.68 2.68 8.64
CA GLN A 166 3.05 2.37 10.02
C GLN A 166 3.89 1.09 10.13
N ASP A 167 3.50 0.03 9.42
CA ASP A 167 4.23 -1.24 9.43
C ASP A 167 5.65 -1.10 8.84
N ILE A 168 5.81 -0.30 7.77
CA ILE A 168 7.13 0.00 7.20
C ILE A 168 7.95 0.85 8.19
N LEU A 169 7.35 1.85 8.85
CA LEU A 169 8.05 2.66 9.84
C LEU A 169 8.52 1.83 11.04
N ASP A 170 7.68 0.92 11.53
CA ASP A 170 8.04 -0.04 12.59
C ASP A 170 9.21 -0.92 12.16
N SER A 171 9.16 -1.47 10.95
CA SER A 171 10.24 -2.30 10.39
C SER A 171 11.54 -1.53 10.23
N LEU A 172 11.48 -0.27 9.78
CA LEU A 172 12.65 0.60 9.70
C LEU A 172 13.23 0.87 11.09
N GLN A 173 12.40 1.21 12.07
CA GLN A 173 12.85 1.46 13.44
C GLN A 173 13.56 0.24 14.02
N LEU A 174 13.02 -0.97 13.81
CA LEU A 174 13.62 -2.23 14.24
C LEU A 174 14.92 -2.55 13.49
N ALA A 175 15.01 -2.19 12.21
CA ALA A 175 16.22 -2.36 11.41
C ALA A 175 17.37 -1.45 11.87
N PHE A 176 17.09 -0.29 12.47
CA PHE A 176 18.10 0.64 12.99
C PHE A 176 18.37 0.48 14.49
N SER A 177 17.56 -0.29 15.22
CA SER A 177 17.82 -0.59 16.64
C SER A 177 18.83 -1.72 16.87
N ASN A 178 19.14 -2.53 15.85
CA ASN A 178 20.11 -3.64 15.87
C ASN A 178 21.41 -3.27 15.16
#